data_AF-A0A512C6R5-F1
#
_entry.id   AF-A0A512C6R5-F1
#
_cell.length_a   1.000
_cell.length_b   1.000
_cell.length_c   1.000
_cell.angle_alpha   90.00
_cell.angle_beta   90.00
_cell.angle_gamma   90.00
#
_symmetry.space_group_name_H-M   'P 1'
#
loop_
_entity.id
_entity.type
_entity.pdbx_description
1 polymer ?
#
loop_
_entity_poly.entity_id
_entity_poly.type
_entity_poly.pdbx_seq_one_letter_code
_entity_poly.pdbx_strand_id
1 'polypeptide(L)'
;MTFQGRKLLSYCTLFGLMAVFNISTIFAQNNSLSQAERVDLNEKVKASMRKGVAFFQTINTEGGYVYFVTPDLSLKWGEVPLDNQTIEVQPPGTPAVGQSFLRVYKATGDEQALEFAKEAAYALIRGQNINGGWDHTINFNKLDNDKVSFDDNQTQSAVSFLMALDQQLEDSLINAATQRALKMMMHTQLSNGGWPHKYPEQGDYHDYATFNDGGINDCIRVMIEAYQYYPNDEAIEKSLRKAARFMNISQLPPPQPGWAQQYNEFLQPAWARTFEPAAVCPLVTVNNINTLIDLYIVLDKKTILEPIPDALRWLRETRMENGKWARFVELGTGKPLYYDRPRIRVENIEDLHPERRTGYGYQSDLQSRLDKSSLRYEKALKLGSKDLWKSEHHFLSKDQLSLRLEEITGDIMAILEAQEKSGAWISKNDSFKKRMPSGERWNGQYLTMDRISSAVFNENIATLSEYISLSKELDKY
;
A
#
# COMPACT_ATOMS: atom_id res chain seq x y z
N MET A 1 -8.89 -7.37 70.06
CA MET A 1 -7.49 -7.59 70.48
C MET A 1 -6.58 -6.96 69.43
N THR A 2 -5.97 -5.82 69.80
CA THR A 2 -4.51 -5.49 69.66
C THR A 2 -3.69 -6.34 68.67
N PHE A 3 -2.78 -5.84 67.82
CA PHE A 3 -2.05 -4.57 67.79
C PHE A 3 -1.34 -4.42 66.43
N GLN A 4 -0.95 -3.18 66.13
CA GLN A 4 -0.12 -2.72 65.02
C GLN A 4 1.27 -3.37 64.95
N GLY A 5 1.95 -3.28 63.79
CA GLY A 5 3.42 -3.13 63.82
C GLY A 5 4.20 -3.32 62.51
N ARG A 6 4.34 -2.24 61.73
CA ARG A 6 5.49 -1.79 60.88
C ARG A 6 6.66 -2.77 60.61
N LYS A 7 7.14 -2.80 59.34
CA LYS A 7 8.37 -2.10 58.88
C LYS A 7 8.70 -2.38 57.40
N LEU A 8 8.88 -1.29 56.64
CA LEU A 8 9.77 -1.23 55.46
C LEU A 8 11.21 -1.49 55.91
N LEU A 9 12.02 -2.10 55.05
CA LEU A 9 13.30 -1.52 54.59
C LEU A 9 13.85 -2.32 53.39
N SER A 10 14.15 -1.60 52.32
CA SER A 10 15.06 -1.99 51.23
C SER A 10 16.44 -2.39 51.77
N TYR A 11 17.18 -3.25 51.06
CA TYR A 11 18.53 -2.94 50.58
C TYR A 11 19.06 -4.03 49.63
N CYS A 12 19.86 -3.53 48.70
CA CYS A 12 20.53 -4.17 47.59
C CYS A 12 21.56 -5.27 47.95
N THR A 13 21.93 -5.98 46.88
CA THR A 13 23.28 -6.47 46.50
C THR A 13 23.77 -7.89 46.88
N LEU A 14 24.13 -8.59 45.79
CA LEU A 14 25.33 -9.40 45.52
C LEU A 14 25.26 -10.96 45.59
N PHE A 15 25.40 -11.53 44.38
CA PHE A 15 26.21 -12.68 43.95
C PHE A 15 25.91 -14.12 44.40
N GLY A 16 25.85 -15.03 43.41
CA GLY A 16 26.16 -16.45 43.61
C GLY A 16 25.72 -17.43 42.50
N LEU A 17 26.58 -17.60 41.48
CA LEU A 17 26.84 -18.81 40.66
C LEU A 17 25.72 -19.44 39.80
N MET A 18 25.81 -19.29 38.48
CA MET A 18 26.46 -20.21 37.51
C MET A 18 25.76 -21.58 37.35
N ALA A 19 24.96 -21.69 36.28
CA ALA A 19 24.82 -22.93 35.54
C ALA A 19 25.09 -22.60 34.06
N VAL A 20 26.26 -23.04 33.61
CA VAL A 20 26.79 -22.91 32.26
C VAL A 20 25.97 -23.80 31.32
N PHE A 21 25.11 -23.20 30.50
CA PHE A 21 24.77 -23.79 29.22
C PHE A 21 25.69 -23.16 28.18
N ASN A 22 26.64 -23.96 27.70
CA ASN A 22 27.40 -23.68 26.49
C ASN A 22 26.42 -23.67 25.30
N ILE A 23 25.75 -22.53 25.10
CA ILE A 23 25.33 -22.12 23.77
C ILE A 23 26.55 -21.41 23.23
N SER A 24 27.29 -22.11 22.38
CA SER A 24 28.25 -21.47 21.48
C SER A 24 27.50 -20.35 20.78
N THR A 25 27.73 -19.12 21.24
CA THR A 25 27.39 -17.92 20.50
C THR A 25 28.21 -18.01 19.23
N ILE A 26 27.57 -18.50 18.17
CA ILE A 26 28.02 -18.17 16.82
C ILE A 26 27.81 -16.66 16.74
N PHE A 27 28.84 -15.90 17.13
CA PHE A 27 29.10 -14.63 16.50
C PHE A 27 29.20 -14.95 15.02
N ALA A 28 28.10 -14.77 14.29
CA ALA A 28 28.21 -14.53 12.87
C ALA A 28 29.11 -13.29 12.78
N GLN A 29 30.37 -13.51 12.40
CA GLN A 29 31.16 -12.44 11.83
C GLN A 29 30.37 -11.99 10.61
N ASN A 30 29.58 -10.91 10.76
CA ASN A 30 29.05 -10.16 9.64
C ASN A 30 30.26 -9.52 8.95
N ASN A 31 31.00 -10.32 8.21
CA ASN A 31 31.96 -9.82 7.26
C ASN A 31 31.12 -9.31 6.09
N SER A 32 31.12 -7.99 5.89
CA SER A 32 30.69 -7.34 4.66
C SER A 32 31.17 -8.16 3.46
N LEU A 33 30.28 -8.46 2.50
CA LEU A 33 30.67 -9.18 1.28
C LEU A 33 31.88 -8.49 0.64
N SER A 34 32.91 -9.27 0.30
CA SER A 34 34.01 -8.75 -0.50
C SER A 34 33.50 -8.26 -1.86
N GLN A 35 34.27 -7.39 -2.52
CA GLN A 35 33.88 -6.89 -3.84
C GLN A 35 33.64 -8.02 -4.85
N ALA A 36 34.45 -9.09 -4.80
CA ALA A 36 34.29 -10.25 -5.66
C ALA A 36 32.98 -11.01 -5.37
N GLU A 37 32.65 -11.22 -4.09
CA GLU A 37 31.40 -11.86 -3.68
C GLU A 37 30.17 -11.02 -4.06
N ARG A 38 30.26 -9.69 -3.94
CA ARG A 38 29.18 -8.78 -4.38
C ARG A 38 28.97 -8.82 -5.89
N VAL A 39 30.05 -8.87 -6.68
CA VAL A 39 29.96 -9.00 -8.14
C VAL A 39 29.29 -10.33 -8.54
N ASP A 40 29.67 -11.44 -7.90
CA ASP A 40 29.02 -12.74 -8.11
C ASP A 40 27.54 -12.73 -7.71
N LEU A 41 27.21 -12.14 -6.55
CA LEU A 41 25.83 -12.01 -6.09
C LEU A 41 25.00 -11.12 -7.02
N ASN A 42 25.54 -10.00 -7.51
CA ASN A 42 24.89 -9.15 -8.52
C ASN A 42 24.48 -9.96 -9.76
N GLU A 43 25.36 -10.81 -10.28
CA GLU A 43 25.05 -11.62 -11.47
C GLU A 43 23.98 -12.69 -11.18
N LYS A 44 24.03 -13.32 -10.00
CA LYS A 44 22.97 -14.25 -9.55
C LYS A 44 21.61 -13.55 -9.40
N VAL A 45 21.60 -12.34 -8.84
CA VAL A 45 20.40 -11.51 -8.69
C VAL A 45 19.81 -11.15 -10.06
N LYS A 46 20.62 -10.63 -10.99
CA LYS A 46 20.17 -10.34 -12.36
C LYS A 46 19.65 -11.58 -13.08
N ALA A 47 20.30 -12.73 -12.91
CA ALA A 47 19.84 -13.99 -13.49
C ALA A 47 18.51 -14.46 -12.89
N SER A 48 18.32 -14.29 -11.58
CA SER A 48 17.05 -14.59 -10.91
C SER A 48 15.91 -13.68 -11.36
N MET A 49 16.17 -12.37 -11.47
CA MET A 49 15.21 -11.40 -12.01
C MET A 49 14.78 -11.80 -13.43
N ARG A 50 15.74 -12.09 -14.32
CA ARG A 50 15.46 -12.56 -15.70
C ARG A 50 14.57 -13.80 -15.74
N LYS A 51 14.87 -14.82 -14.92
CA LYS A 51 14.03 -16.02 -14.83
C LYS A 51 12.63 -15.69 -14.30
N GLY A 52 12.54 -14.83 -13.29
CA GLY A 52 11.26 -14.43 -12.69
C GLY A 52 10.36 -13.70 -13.68
N VAL A 53 10.89 -12.70 -14.40
CA VAL A 53 10.12 -11.95 -15.39
C VAL A 53 9.72 -12.83 -16.57
N ALA A 54 10.62 -13.70 -17.05
CA ALA A 54 10.30 -14.65 -18.12
C ALA A 54 9.21 -15.64 -17.68
N PHE A 55 9.26 -16.13 -16.45
CA PHE A 55 8.21 -16.99 -15.92
C PHE A 55 6.86 -16.27 -15.86
N PHE A 56 6.82 -15.06 -15.29
CA PHE A 56 5.59 -14.29 -15.20
C PHE A 56 5.02 -13.99 -16.58
N GLN A 57 5.87 -13.74 -17.57
CA GLN A 57 5.42 -13.58 -18.94
C GLN A 57 4.68 -14.82 -19.47
N THR A 58 5.03 -16.04 -19.07
CA THR A 58 4.32 -17.25 -19.52
C THR A 58 2.90 -17.42 -18.96
N ILE A 59 2.55 -16.74 -17.86
CA ILE A 59 1.24 -16.90 -17.20
C ILE A 59 0.24 -15.79 -17.52
N ASN A 60 0.65 -14.83 -18.35
CA ASN A 60 -0.13 -13.66 -18.71
C ASN A 60 -1.47 -14.05 -19.39
N THR A 61 -2.40 -13.11 -19.37
CA THR A 61 -3.65 -13.17 -20.14
C THR A 61 -3.73 -11.89 -20.96
N GLU A 62 -3.43 -11.98 -22.26
CA GLU A 62 -3.39 -10.83 -23.19
C GLU A 62 -2.47 -9.69 -22.66
N GLY A 63 -1.34 -10.06 -22.06
CA GLY A 63 -0.39 -9.14 -21.44
C GLY A 63 -0.69 -8.75 -19.98
N GLY A 64 -1.86 -9.11 -19.43
CA GLY A 64 -2.23 -8.80 -18.05
C GLY A 64 -2.14 -9.96 -17.06
N TYR A 65 -2.37 -9.66 -15.78
CA TYR A 65 -2.09 -10.56 -14.66
C TYR A 65 -3.21 -10.55 -13.62
N VAL A 66 -3.33 -11.66 -12.89
CA VAL A 66 -4.27 -11.86 -11.77
C VAL A 66 -3.50 -11.91 -10.45
N TYR A 67 -4.16 -12.14 -9.30
CA TYR A 67 -3.45 -12.23 -8.01
C TYR A 67 -2.72 -13.56 -7.84
N PHE A 68 -3.39 -14.66 -8.19
CA PHE A 68 -2.91 -16.00 -7.94
C PHE A 68 -3.13 -16.94 -9.13
N VAL A 69 -2.18 -17.84 -9.32
CA VAL A 69 -2.24 -18.94 -10.29
C VAL A 69 -1.74 -20.23 -9.62
N THR A 70 -2.33 -21.39 -9.92
CA THR A 70 -1.78 -22.68 -9.45
C THR A 70 -0.47 -23.03 -10.18
N PRO A 71 0.43 -23.82 -9.58
CA PRO A 71 1.67 -24.25 -10.25
C PRO A 71 1.47 -25.01 -11.56
N ASP A 72 0.34 -25.70 -11.72
CA ASP A 72 -0.06 -26.39 -12.97
C ASP A 72 -0.76 -25.46 -13.98
N LEU A 73 -0.90 -24.17 -13.63
CA LEU A 73 -1.52 -23.10 -14.41
C LEU A 73 -3.01 -23.32 -14.74
N SER A 74 -3.66 -24.30 -14.11
CA SER A 74 -5.04 -24.68 -14.42
C SER A 74 -6.09 -23.73 -13.83
N LEU A 75 -5.75 -23.00 -12.77
CA LEU A 75 -6.66 -22.12 -12.05
C LEU A 75 -6.06 -20.74 -11.81
N LYS A 76 -6.91 -19.71 -11.90
CA LYS A 76 -6.56 -18.29 -11.76
C LYS A 76 -7.56 -17.57 -10.84
N TRP A 77 -7.08 -16.64 -10.02
CA TRP A 77 -7.92 -15.86 -9.11
C TRP A 77 -7.42 -14.43 -8.95
N GLY A 78 -8.37 -13.52 -8.81
CA GLY A 78 -8.18 -12.27 -8.09
C GLY A 78 -8.84 -12.35 -6.71
N GLU A 79 -9.75 -11.43 -6.40
CA GLU A 79 -10.61 -11.57 -5.22
C GLU A 79 -11.52 -12.81 -5.30
N VAL A 80 -11.87 -13.19 -6.53
CA VAL A 80 -12.70 -14.36 -6.85
C VAL A 80 -12.03 -15.19 -7.95
N PRO A 81 -12.45 -16.46 -8.16
CA PRO A 81 -12.01 -17.22 -9.33
C PRO A 81 -12.34 -16.47 -10.63
N LEU A 82 -11.36 -16.42 -11.54
CA LEU A 82 -11.46 -15.72 -12.82
C LEU A 82 -11.36 -16.70 -13.99
N ASP A 83 -11.91 -16.29 -15.14
CA ASP A 83 -11.74 -17.02 -16.39
C ASP A 83 -10.38 -16.70 -17.04
N ASN A 84 -10.08 -17.38 -18.16
CA ASN A 84 -8.84 -17.18 -18.90
C ASN A 84 -8.83 -15.92 -19.78
N GLN A 85 -9.84 -15.05 -19.66
CA GLN A 85 -10.00 -13.82 -20.44
C GLN A 85 -10.07 -12.58 -19.53
N THR A 86 -9.88 -12.75 -18.22
CA THR A 86 -10.01 -11.69 -17.22
C THR A 86 -8.70 -11.46 -16.48
N ILE A 87 -8.32 -10.19 -16.34
CA ILE A 87 -7.15 -9.74 -15.59
C ILE A 87 -7.57 -8.80 -14.47
N GLU A 88 -6.68 -8.63 -13.48
CA GLU A 88 -6.88 -7.72 -12.37
C GLU A 88 -6.20 -6.38 -12.65
N VAL A 89 -6.94 -5.28 -12.47
CA VAL A 89 -6.37 -3.92 -12.44
C VAL A 89 -5.94 -3.58 -11.02
N GLN A 90 -6.69 -4.06 -10.03
CA GLN A 90 -6.32 -3.89 -8.63
C GLN A 90 -4.94 -4.53 -8.35
N PRO A 91 -4.06 -3.86 -7.58
CA PRO A 91 -2.85 -4.49 -7.06
C PRO A 91 -3.17 -5.70 -6.17
N PRO A 92 -2.40 -6.80 -6.24
CA PRO A 92 -1.08 -6.92 -6.87
C PRO A 92 -1.10 -7.32 -8.35
N GLY A 93 -2.22 -7.16 -9.05
CA GLY A 93 -2.39 -7.55 -10.45
C GLY A 93 -1.62 -6.71 -11.47
N THR A 94 -2.25 -6.45 -12.62
CA THR A 94 -1.60 -6.01 -13.86
C THR A 94 -0.70 -4.78 -13.71
N PRO A 95 -1.15 -3.64 -13.13
CA PRO A 95 -0.29 -2.46 -13.02
C PRO A 95 0.94 -2.70 -12.14
N ALA A 96 0.78 -3.47 -11.05
CA ALA A 96 1.87 -3.76 -10.13
C ALA A 96 2.91 -4.70 -10.76
N VAL A 97 2.47 -5.72 -11.51
CA VAL A 97 3.37 -6.61 -12.26
C VAL A 97 4.09 -5.84 -13.38
N GLY A 98 3.39 -5.01 -14.13
CA GLY A 98 3.99 -4.13 -15.14
C GLY A 98 5.05 -3.19 -14.54
N GLN A 99 4.76 -2.62 -13.37
CA GLN A 99 5.70 -1.79 -12.62
C GLN A 99 6.94 -2.58 -12.18
N SER A 100 6.78 -3.85 -11.81
CA SER A 100 7.90 -4.74 -11.47
C SER A 100 8.79 -5.04 -12.67
N PHE A 101 8.22 -5.29 -13.85
CA PHE A 101 9.02 -5.42 -15.08
C PHE A 101 9.79 -4.13 -15.39
N LEU A 102 9.14 -2.97 -15.26
CA LEU A 102 9.79 -1.68 -15.45
C LEU A 102 10.93 -1.43 -14.43
N ARG A 103 10.77 -1.91 -13.18
CA ARG A 103 11.83 -1.86 -12.16
C ARG A 103 13.03 -2.73 -12.55
N VAL A 104 12.79 -3.93 -13.09
CA VAL A 104 13.87 -4.79 -13.61
C VAL A 104 14.63 -4.05 -14.71
N TYR A 105 13.94 -3.49 -15.70
CA TYR A 105 14.59 -2.71 -16.77
C TYR A 105 15.44 -1.57 -16.21
N LYS A 106 14.88 -0.73 -15.33
CA LYS A 106 15.63 0.39 -14.72
C LYS A 106 16.86 -0.08 -13.92
N ALA A 107 16.74 -1.20 -13.22
CA ALA A 107 17.80 -1.75 -12.40
C ALA A 107 18.89 -2.45 -13.23
N THR A 108 18.57 -3.10 -14.35
CA THR A 108 19.50 -4.02 -15.04
C THR A 108 19.82 -3.63 -16.49
N GLY A 109 18.95 -2.85 -17.14
CA GLY A 109 18.99 -2.60 -18.60
C GLY A 109 18.41 -3.74 -19.43
N ASP A 110 17.62 -4.63 -18.83
CA ASP A 110 17.03 -5.77 -19.53
C ASP A 110 15.85 -5.34 -20.43
N GLU A 111 16.11 -5.26 -21.73
CA GLU A 111 15.13 -4.87 -22.76
C GLU A 111 13.92 -5.82 -22.84
N GLN A 112 14.07 -7.11 -22.48
CA GLN A 112 12.91 -8.02 -22.45
C GLN A 112 11.94 -7.63 -21.34
N ALA A 113 12.46 -7.20 -20.18
CA ALA A 113 11.60 -6.70 -19.12
C ALA A 113 10.88 -5.41 -19.54
N LEU A 114 11.52 -4.54 -20.32
CA LEU A 114 10.84 -3.36 -20.88
C LEU A 114 9.70 -3.75 -21.82
N GLU A 115 9.92 -4.72 -22.70
CA GLU A 115 8.87 -5.22 -23.61
C GLU A 115 7.70 -5.84 -22.82
N PHE A 116 7.95 -6.64 -21.79
CA PHE A 116 6.87 -7.20 -20.96
C PHE A 116 6.12 -6.11 -20.17
N ALA A 117 6.80 -5.04 -19.73
CA ALA A 117 6.12 -3.88 -19.17
C ALA A 117 5.19 -3.22 -20.22
N LYS A 118 5.67 -3.09 -21.45
CA LYS A 118 4.88 -2.53 -22.57
C LYS A 118 3.63 -3.38 -22.88
N GLU A 119 3.75 -4.71 -22.87
CA GLU A 119 2.61 -5.61 -23.04
C GLU A 119 1.56 -5.44 -21.92
N ALA A 120 2.01 -5.34 -20.66
CA ALA A 120 1.11 -5.05 -19.54
C ALA A 120 0.41 -3.69 -19.67
N ALA A 121 1.10 -2.68 -20.18
CA ALA A 121 0.51 -1.39 -20.49
C ALA A 121 -0.55 -1.51 -21.59
N TYR A 122 -0.28 -2.24 -22.67
CA TYR A 122 -1.25 -2.47 -23.75
C TYR A 122 -2.49 -3.23 -23.28
N ALA A 123 -2.35 -4.18 -22.36
CA ALA A 123 -3.48 -4.84 -21.71
C ALA A 123 -4.40 -3.83 -20.99
N LEU A 124 -3.80 -2.90 -20.23
CA LEU A 124 -4.53 -1.81 -19.57
C LEU A 124 -5.16 -0.85 -20.58
N ILE A 125 -4.45 -0.45 -21.62
CA ILE A 125 -4.97 0.47 -22.66
C ILE A 125 -6.21 -0.14 -23.34
N ARG A 126 -6.17 -1.43 -23.68
CA ARG A 126 -7.30 -2.13 -24.28
C ARG A 126 -8.51 -2.21 -23.34
N GLY A 127 -8.28 -2.26 -22.03
CA GLY A 127 -9.32 -2.21 -21.01
C GLY A 127 -9.69 -0.79 -20.54
N GLN A 128 -9.03 0.26 -21.02
CA GLN A 128 -9.31 1.63 -20.59
C GLN A 128 -10.67 2.07 -21.13
N ASN A 129 -11.60 2.32 -20.22
CA ASN A 129 -12.99 2.57 -20.59
C ASN A 129 -13.20 3.94 -21.25
N ILE A 130 -14.43 4.22 -21.68
CA ILE A 130 -14.80 5.48 -22.33
C ILE A 130 -14.54 6.71 -21.45
N ASN A 131 -14.63 6.56 -20.13
CA ASN A 131 -14.38 7.60 -19.14
C ASN A 131 -12.88 7.83 -18.86
N GLY A 132 -11.99 6.98 -19.39
CA GLY A 132 -10.54 7.13 -19.29
C GLY A 132 -9.91 6.44 -18.07
N GLY A 133 -10.67 5.65 -17.32
CA GLY A 133 -10.17 4.87 -16.18
C GLY A 133 -10.51 3.38 -16.28
N TRP A 134 -10.52 2.70 -15.14
CA TRP A 134 -10.74 1.25 -15.06
C TRP A 134 -11.61 0.87 -13.87
N ASP A 135 -12.33 -0.24 -14.01
CA ASP A 135 -12.94 -0.95 -12.89
C ASP A 135 -11.91 -1.91 -12.29
N HIS A 136 -12.33 -2.71 -11.31
CA HIS A 136 -11.50 -3.72 -10.65
C HIS A 136 -10.79 -4.68 -11.63
N THR A 137 -11.50 -5.15 -12.65
CA THR A 137 -11.01 -6.14 -13.63
C THR A 137 -11.21 -5.67 -15.05
N ILE A 138 -10.44 -6.26 -15.98
CA ILE A 138 -10.67 -6.16 -17.42
C ILE A 138 -11.01 -7.56 -17.92
N ASN A 139 -12.19 -7.73 -18.52
CA ASN A 139 -12.56 -8.95 -19.24
C ASN A 139 -12.48 -8.68 -20.75
N PHE A 140 -11.55 -9.33 -21.44
CA PHE A 140 -11.29 -9.07 -22.86
C PHE A 140 -12.41 -9.53 -23.80
N ASN A 141 -13.35 -10.35 -23.33
CA ASN A 141 -14.56 -10.69 -24.08
C ASN A 141 -15.67 -9.63 -23.90
N LYS A 142 -15.54 -8.74 -22.92
CA LYS A 142 -16.55 -7.74 -22.57
C LYS A 142 -15.89 -6.43 -22.13
N LEU A 143 -15.61 -5.57 -23.11
CA LEU A 143 -14.96 -4.27 -22.94
C LEU A 143 -15.94 -3.08 -22.91
N ASP A 144 -17.23 -3.34 -22.67
CA ASP A 144 -18.29 -2.31 -22.60
C ASP A 144 -18.47 -1.69 -21.20
N ASN A 145 -17.61 -2.08 -20.23
CA ASN A 145 -17.63 -1.51 -18.88
C ASN A 145 -17.19 -0.04 -18.93
N ASP A 146 -18.01 0.86 -18.37
CA ASP A 146 -17.74 2.29 -18.28
C ASP A 146 -17.37 2.75 -16.87
N LYS A 147 -17.32 1.83 -15.90
CA LYS A 147 -17.01 2.15 -14.50
C LYS A 147 -15.53 2.40 -14.29
N VAL A 148 -15.24 3.49 -13.61
CA VAL A 148 -13.97 3.85 -13.02
C VAL A 148 -14.11 3.64 -11.52
N SER A 149 -13.14 2.97 -10.93
CA SER A 149 -13.09 2.73 -9.49
C SER A 149 -11.76 3.22 -8.93
N PHE A 150 -11.87 3.98 -7.84
CA PHE A 150 -10.76 4.48 -7.03
C PHE A 150 -10.56 3.63 -5.77
N ASP A 151 -11.29 2.52 -5.65
CA ASP A 151 -11.15 1.53 -4.58
C ASP A 151 -9.82 0.78 -4.70
N ASP A 152 -9.23 0.43 -3.56
CA ASP A 152 -8.03 -0.42 -3.47
C ASP A 152 -6.92 -0.11 -4.50
N ASN A 153 -6.69 1.18 -4.79
CA ASN A 153 -5.66 1.65 -5.73
C ASN A 153 -5.81 1.09 -7.16
N GLN A 154 -7.04 0.75 -7.59
CA GLN A 154 -7.35 0.20 -8.91
C GLN A 154 -6.90 1.15 -10.03
N THR A 155 -7.68 2.19 -10.31
CA THR A 155 -7.35 3.14 -11.38
C THR A 155 -6.01 3.84 -11.13
N GLN A 156 -5.73 4.20 -9.88
CA GLN A 156 -4.55 4.98 -9.51
C GLN A 156 -3.24 4.22 -9.82
N SER A 157 -3.17 2.92 -9.54
CA SER A 157 -1.97 2.13 -9.87
C SER A 157 -1.75 2.01 -11.37
N ALA A 158 -2.82 1.88 -12.17
CA ALA A 158 -2.74 1.87 -13.63
C ALA A 158 -2.20 3.21 -14.17
N VAL A 159 -2.70 4.35 -13.67
CA VAL A 159 -2.19 5.67 -14.07
C VAL A 159 -0.72 5.86 -13.71
N SER A 160 -0.35 5.50 -12.47
CA SER A 160 1.04 5.57 -11.98
C SER A 160 1.99 4.77 -12.88
N PHE A 161 1.62 3.53 -13.19
CA PHE A 161 2.41 2.66 -14.04
C PHE A 161 2.55 3.20 -15.48
N LEU A 162 1.44 3.61 -16.10
CA LEU A 162 1.47 4.15 -17.46
C LEU A 162 2.31 5.42 -17.55
N MET A 163 2.18 6.35 -16.60
CA MET A 163 3.04 7.54 -16.53
C MET A 163 4.51 7.19 -16.41
N ALA A 164 4.86 6.28 -15.50
CA ALA A 164 6.24 5.88 -15.26
C ALA A 164 6.86 5.20 -16.48
N LEU A 165 6.07 4.44 -17.26
CA LEU A 165 6.51 3.81 -18.50
C LEU A 165 6.64 4.82 -19.65
N ASP A 166 5.71 5.77 -19.77
CA ASP A 166 5.74 6.86 -20.77
C ASP A 166 7.04 7.69 -20.68
N GLN A 167 7.65 7.76 -19.49
CA GLN A 167 8.95 8.43 -19.32
C GLN A 167 10.16 7.64 -19.86
N GLN A 168 9.99 6.36 -20.24
CA GLN A 168 11.10 5.49 -20.61
C GLN A 168 11.13 5.15 -22.11
N LEU A 169 10.05 5.44 -22.84
CA LEU A 169 9.93 5.07 -24.25
C LEU A 169 9.05 6.08 -24.99
N GLU A 170 9.26 6.21 -26.30
CA GLU A 170 8.41 7.00 -27.17
C GLU A 170 7.32 6.10 -27.78
N ASP A 171 6.12 6.10 -27.18
CA ASP A 171 4.98 5.34 -27.69
C ASP A 171 3.69 6.17 -27.62
N SER A 172 3.16 6.51 -28.80
CA SER A 172 1.99 7.37 -28.92
C SER A 172 0.72 6.79 -28.28
N LEU A 173 0.57 5.46 -28.18
CA LEU A 173 -0.60 4.83 -27.57
C LEU A 173 -0.52 4.94 -26.05
N ILE A 174 0.64 4.66 -25.47
CA ILE A 174 0.88 4.79 -24.01
C ILE A 174 0.72 6.25 -23.61
N ASN A 175 1.30 7.18 -24.36
CA ASN A 175 1.16 8.61 -24.09
C ASN A 175 -0.32 9.04 -24.14
N ALA A 176 -1.05 8.70 -25.21
CA ALA A 176 -2.45 9.07 -25.35
C ALA A 176 -3.33 8.49 -24.23
N ALA A 177 -3.12 7.22 -23.85
CA ALA A 177 -3.85 6.59 -22.76
C ALA A 177 -3.55 7.23 -21.39
N THR A 178 -2.28 7.58 -21.15
CA THR A 178 -1.82 8.29 -19.95
C THR A 178 -2.50 9.65 -19.83
N GLN A 179 -2.50 10.44 -20.91
CA GLN A 179 -3.14 11.76 -20.94
C GLN A 179 -4.66 11.67 -20.74
N ARG A 180 -5.31 10.66 -21.33
CA ARG A 180 -6.73 10.39 -21.07
C ARG A 180 -7.00 10.08 -19.61
N ALA A 181 -6.15 9.30 -18.96
CA ALA A 181 -6.32 8.93 -17.56
C ALA A 181 -6.09 10.10 -16.60
N LEU A 182 -5.07 10.94 -16.85
CA LEU A 182 -4.85 12.17 -16.07
C LEU A 182 -6.02 13.14 -16.19
N LYS A 183 -6.54 13.33 -17.40
CA LYS A 183 -7.74 14.14 -17.64
C LYS A 183 -8.94 13.58 -16.87
N MET A 184 -9.13 12.26 -16.88
CA MET A 184 -10.18 11.59 -16.11
C MET A 184 -10.02 11.86 -14.61
N MET A 185 -8.81 11.73 -14.04
CA MET A 185 -8.60 11.98 -12.60
C MET A 185 -8.95 13.41 -12.21
N MET A 186 -8.61 14.40 -13.03
CA MET A 186 -8.97 15.79 -12.77
C MET A 186 -10.47 16.06 -12.98
N HIS A 187 -11.10 15.37 -13.92
CA HIS A 187 -12.53 15.49 -14.21
C HIS A 187 -13.40 14.89 -13.11
N THR A 188 -12.99 13.75 -12.53
CA THR A 188 -13.71 13.05 -11.46
C THR A 188 -13.48 13.65 -10.08
N GLN A 189 -12.54 14.58 -9.93
CA GLN A 189 -12.32 15.29 -8.67
C GLN A 189 -13.56 16.12 -8.30
N LEU A 190 -14.12 15.87 -7.12
CA LEU A 190 -15.32 16.51 -6.63
C LEU A 190 -15.10 18.00 -6.37
N SER A 191 -16.19 18.78 -6.34
CA SER A 191 -16.16 20.22 -6.09
C SER A 191 -15.57 20.59 -4.72
N ASN A 192 -15.70 19.71 -3.73
CA ASN A 192 -15.10 19.85 -2.41
C ASN A 192 -13.57 19.60 -2.41
N GLY A 193 -13.03 18.95 -3.44
CA GLY A 193 -11.62 18.64 -3.66
C GLY A 193 -11.22 17.18 -3.41
N GLY A 194 -12.13 16.34 -2.91
CA GLY A 194 -11.91 14.90 -2.80
C GLY A 194 -12.17 14.15 -4.10
N TRP A 195 -12.16 12.82 -4.03
CA TRP A 195 -12.54 11.91 -5.12
C TRP A 195 -13.63 10.95 -4.65
N PRO A 196 -14.55 10.56 -5.55
CA PRO A 196 -15.58 9.57 -5.23
C PRO A 196 -14.95 8.17 -5.09
N HIS A 197 -15.72 7.21 -4.59
CA HIS A 197 -15.32 5.79 -4.62
C HIS A 197 -15.36 5.26 -6.07
N LYS A 198 -16.40 5.65 -6.83
CA LYS A 198 -16.61 5.21 -8.22
C LYS A 198 -17.10 6.35 -9.12
N TYR A 199 -16.92 6.18 -10.41
CA TYR A 199 -17.41 7.09 -11.45
C TYR A 199 -17.82 6.32 -12.72
N PRO A 200 -18.85 6.70 -13.49
CA PRO A 200 -19.86 7.73 -13.20
C PRO A 200 -20.60 7.47 -11.89
N GLU A 201 -21.38 8.45 -11.42
CA GLU A 201 -22.16 8.33 -10.17
C GLU A 201 -22.96 7.01 -10.15
N GLN A 202 -22.81 6.26 -9.05
CA GLN A 202 -23.48 4.97 -8.83
C GLN A 202 -24.60 5.08 -7.77
N GLY A 203 -24.71 6.21 -7.07
CA GLY A 203 -25.59 6.42 -5.94
C GLY A 203 -24.99 5.93 -4.60
N ASP A 204 -25.59 6.42 -3.51
CA ASP A 204 -25.21 6.09 -2.13
C ASP A 204 -23.71 6.42 -1.86
N TYR A 205 -23.07 5.68 -0.97
CA TYR A 205 -21.69 5.93 -0.56
C TYR A 205 -20.64 5.85 -1.67
N HIS A 206 -20.99 5.33 -2.84
CA HIS A 206 -20.06 5.27 -3.96
C HIS A 206 -19.70 6.66 -4.52
N ASP A 207 -20.57 7.64 -4.32
CA ASP A 207 -20.39 9.01 -4.85
C ASP A 207 -19.72 9.93 -3.83
N TYR A 208 -19.53 9.47 -2.59
CA TYR A 208 -18.95 10.25 -1.51
C TYR A 208 -17.44 10.40 -1.64
N ALA A 209 -16.92 11.51 -1.10
CA ALA A 209 -15.48 11.71 -0.99
C ALA A 209 -14.90 10.65 -0.04
N THR A 210 -14.05 9.75 -0.57
CA THR A 210 -13.71 8.48 0.11
C THR A 210 -12.21 8.32 0.40
N PHE A 211 -11.85 8.34 1.68
CA PHE A 211 -10.54 7.93 2.18
C PHE A 211 -10.44 6.43 2.47
N ASN A 212 -11.57 5.71 2.52
CA ASN A 212 -11.57 4.27 2.76
C ASN A 212 -10.58 3.57 1.82
N ASP A 213 -9.81 2.64 2.39
CA ASP A 213 -8.78 1.85 1.71
C ASP A 213 -7.76 2.69 0.90
N GLY A 214 -7.60 3.98 1.26
CA GLY A 214 -6.61 4.88 0.66
C GLY A 214 -7.07 5.64 -0.58
N GLY A 215 -8.35 5.53 -1.00
CA GLY A 215 -8.82 6.06 -2.30
C GLY A 215 -8.36 7.49 -2.64
N ILE A 216 -8.69 8.48 -1.80
CA ILE A 216 -8.21 9.87 -1.97
C ILE A 216 -6.69 9.99 -1.79
N ASN A 217 -6.09 9.28 -0.85
CA ASN A 217 -4.64 9.34 -0.61
C ASN A 217 -3.85 8.86 -1.83
N ASP A 218 -4.30 7.79 -2.49
CA ASP A 218 -3.72 7.28 -3.72
C ASP A 218 -3.96 8.20 -4.91
N CYS A 219 -5.13 8.84 -5.00
CA CYS A 219 -5.34 9.88 -6.01
C CYS A 219 -4.36 11.05 -5.84
N ILE A 220 -4.14 11.50 -4.61
CA ILE A 220 -3.17 12.56 -4.30
C ILE A 220 -1.75 12.10 -4.65
N ARG A 221 -1.36 10.88 -4.30
CA ARG A 221 -0.05 10.31 -4.65
C ARG A 221 0.18 10.34 -6.16
N VAL A 222 -0.79 9.87 -6.96
CA VAL A 222 -0.68 9.90 -8.43
C VAL A 222 -0.63 11.32 -8.97
N MET A 223 -1.40 12.26 -8.42
CA MET A 223 -1.32 13.66 -8.84
C MET A 223 0.02 14.32 -8.45
N ILE A 224 0.67 13.89 -7.37
CA ILE A 224 2.04 14.30 -7.01
C ILE A 224 3.05 13.73 -8.01
N GLU A 225 2.94 12.45 -8.38
CA GLU A 225 3.78 11.83 -9.43
C GLU A 225 3.61 12.58 -10.76
N ALA A 226 2.36 12.89 -11.14
CA ALA A 226 2.06 13.67 -12.34
C ALA A 226 2.66 15.08 -12.28
N TYR A 227 2.64 15.74 -11.11
CA TYR A 227 3.26 17.05 -10.93
C TYR A 227 4.79 17.00 -11.10
N GLN A 228 5.42 15.87 -10.77
CA GLN A 228 6.86 15.67 -10.98
C GLN A 228 7.20 15.42 -12.46
N TYR A 229 6.38 14.65 -13.17
CA TYR A 229 6.59 14.37 -14.60
C TYR A 229 6.19 15.55 -15.50
N TYR A 230 5.17 16.31 -15.11
CA TYR A 230 4.57 17.39 -15.88
C TYR A 230 4.52 18.71 -15.07
N PRO A 231 5.68 19.26 -14.66
CA PRO A 231 5.75 20.38 -13.70
C PRO A 231 5.17 21.70 -14.20
N ASN A 232 4.86 21.82 -15.49
CA ASN A 232 4.29 23.02 -16.10
C ASN A 232 2.76 22.93 -16.29
N ASP A 233 2.12 21.85 -15.89
CA ASP A 233 0.66 21.71 -15.98
C ASP A 233 -0.03 22.31 -14.74
N GLU A 234 -0.54 23.53 -14.90
CA GLU A 234 -1.26 24.25 -13.83
C GLU A 234 -2.52 23.51 -13.35
N ALA A 235 -3.14 22.65 -14.18
CA ALA A 235 -4.34 21.91 -13.80
C ALA A 235 -4.02 20.85 -12.73
N ILE A 236 -2.84 20.23 -12.81
CA ILE A 236 -2.35 19.27 -11.82
C ILE A 236 -2.11 19.97 -10.48
N GLU A 237 -1.39 21.09 -10.46
CA GLU A 237 -1.16 21.86 -9.24
C GLU A 237 -2.49 22.33 -8.61
N LYS A 238 -3.43 22.80 -9.44
CA LYS A 238 -4.77 23.21 -8.98
C LYS A 238 -5.54 22.04 -8.36
N SER A 239 -5.43 20.84 -8.93
CA SER A 239 -6.03 19.62 -8.36
C SER A 239 -5.45 19.30 -6.97
N LEU A 240 -4.13 19.35 -6.82
CA LEU A 240 -3.46 19.14 -5.53
C LEU A 240 -3.87 20.18 -4.48
N ARG A 241 -4.00 21.46 -4.87
CA ARG A 241 -4.46 22.52 -3.97
C ARG A 241 -5.90 22.31 -3.50
N LYS A 242 -6.79 21.83 -4.38
CA LYS A 242 -8.16 21.45 -4.01
C LYS A 242 -8.17 20.29 -3.01
N ALA A 243 -7.34 19.28 -3.24
CA ALA A 243 -7.22 18.13 -2.33
C ALA A 243 -6.70 18.55 -0.95
N ALA A 244 -5.67 19.40 -0.89
CA ALA A 244 -5.16 19.97 0.37
C ALA A 244 -6.25 20.75 1.13
N ARG A 245 -7.05 21.56 0.41
CA ARG A 245 -8.21 22.24 1.00
C ARG A 245 -9.23 21.25 1.54
N PHE A 246 -9.60 20.23 0.76
CA PHE A 246 -10.55 19.19 1.18
C PHE A 246 -10.12 18.55 2.50
N MET A 247 -8.87 18.10 2.58
CA MET A 247 -8.34 17.46 3.79
C MET A 247 -8.42 18.37 5.02
N ASN A 248 -8.12 19.66 4.87
CA ASN A 248 -8.24 20.61 5.98
C ASN A 248 -9.70 20.83 6.40
N ILE A 249 -10.63 21.02 5.45
CA ILE A 249 -12.04 21.31 5.79
C ILE A 249 -12.84 20.07 6.21
N SER A 250 -12.39 18.86 5.88
CA SER A 250 -13.04 17.62 6.26
C SER A 250 -12.60 17.10 7.62
N GLN A 251 -11.55 17.65 8.23
CA GLN A 251 -11.18 17.28 9.60
C GLN A 251 -12.32 17.63 10.54
N LEU A 252 -12.71 16.70 11.42
CA LEU A 252 -13.73 17.00 12.41
C LEU A 252 -13.20 18.01 13.44
N PRO A 253 -14.06 18.85 14.02
CA PRO A 253 -13.65 19.73 15.11
C PRO A 253 -13.37 18.93 16.41
N PRO A 254 -12.74 19.54 17.42
CA PRO A 254 -12.72 19.00 18.77
C PRO A 254 -14.14 18.63 19.24
N PRO A 255 -14.31 17.51 19.97
CA PRO A 255 -13.25 16.75 20.66
C PRO A 255 -12.58 15.64 19.83
N GLN A 256 -12.93 15.44 18.55
CA GLN A 256 -12.41 14.33 17.75
C GLN A 256 -11.78 14.80 16.43
N PRO A 257 -10.62 15.48 16.47
CA PRO A 257 -9.94 16.05 15.30
C PRO A 257 -9.24 15.01 14.40
N GLY A 258 -9.97 13.97 14.02
CA GLY A 258 -9.57 12.98 13.02
C GLY A 258 -10.42 13.08 11.75
N TRP A 259 -10.30 12.06 10.91
CA TRP A 259 -11.09 11.92 9.68
C TRP A 259 -11.92 10.64 9.66
N ALA A 260 -13.09 10.71 9.04
CA ALA A 260 -13.92 9.56 8.72
C ALA A 260 -13.45 8.85 7.45
N GLN A 261 -13.95 7.64 7.21
CA GLN A 261 -13.65 6.90 5.98
C GLN A 261 -14.24 7.55 4.73
N GLN A 262 -15.42 8.17 4.83
CA GLN A 262 -16.06 8.86 3.72
C GLN A 262 -16.94 10.02 4.21
N TYR A 263 -17.14 10.99 3.33
CA TYR A 263 -17.90 12.21 3.57
C TYR A 263 -18.91 12.47 2.46
N ASN A 264 -20.15 12.77 2.85
CA ASN A 264 -21.18 13.21 1.91
C ASN A 264 -20.88 14.63 1.37
N GLU A 265 -21.75 15.13 0.50
CA GLU A 265 -21.64 16.45 -0.12
C GLU A 265 -21.65 17.61 0.88
N PHE A 266 -22.12 17.38 2.11
CA PHE A 266 -22.15 18.34 3.22
C PHE A 266 -20.95 18.24 4.17
N LEU A 267 -19.92 17.46 3.82
CA LEU A 267 -18.75 17.17 4.65
C LEU A 267 -19.09 16.50 5.99
N GLN A 268 -20.17 15.72 6.01
CA GLN A 268 -20.53 14.91 7.17
C GLN A 268 -19.98 13.49 7.01
N PRO A 269 -19.39 12.89 8.06
CA PRO A 269 -19.09 11.47 8.08
C PRO A 269 -20.33 10.67 7.66
N ALA A 270 -20.14 9.77 6.71
CA ALA A 270 -21.25 9.02 6.14
C ALA A 270 -21.08 7.51 6.32
N TRP A 271 -22.20 6.80 6.31
CA TRP A 271 -22.19 5.34 6.23
C TRP A 271 -21.64 4.89 4.88
N ALA A 272 -20.98 3.74 4.87
CA ALA A 272 -20.72 2.99 3.64
C ALA A 272 -21.50 1.67 3.69
N ARG A 273 -20.81 0.53 3.66
CA ARG A 273 -21.45 -0.77 3.77
C ARG A 273 -22.19 -0.88 5.11
N THR A 274 -23.10 -1.86 5.21
CA THR A 274 -23.97 -2.04 6.40
C THR A 274 -23.23 -2.21 7.74
N PHE A 275 -21.92 -2.42 7.72
CA PHE A 275 -21.07 -2.61 8.89
C PHE A 275 -20.01 -1.50 9.04
N GLU A 276 -20.13 -0.42 8.25
CA GLU A 276 -19.21 0.72 8.21
C GLU A 276 -19.97 2.00 8.56
N PRO A 277 -20.14 2.28 9.87
CA PRO A 277 -20.92 3.42 10.33
C PRO A 277 -20.23 4.75 10.02
N ALA A 278 -21.03 5.82 10.01
CA ALA A 278 -20.50 7.19 10.12
C ALA A 278 -19.71 7.34 11.43
N ALA A 279 -18.39 7.39 11.34
CA ALA A 279 -17.48 7.36 12.48
C ALA A 279 -16.11 7.93 12.11
N VAL A 280 -15.35 8.37 13.12
CA VAL A 280 -13.94 8.77 12.93
C VAL A 280 -13.09 7.50 12.82
N CYS A 281 -12.11 7.49 11.92
CA CYS A 281 -11.25 6.35 11.65
C CYS A 281 -9.78 6.68 11.96
N PRO A 282 -9.19 6.08 13.02
CA PRO A 282 -7.78 6.27 13.38
C PRO A 282 -6.79 5.94 12.26
N LEU A 283 -7.01 4.85 11.51
CA LEU A 283 -6.12 4.48 10.41
C LEU A 283 -6.14 5.52 9.28
N VAL A 284 -7.33 5.98 8.88
CA VAL A 284 -7.47 7.07 7.89
C VAL A 284 -6.79 8.34 8.40
N THR A 285 -6.94 8.65 9.69
CA THR A 285 -6.31 9.84 10.30
C THR A 285 -4.79 9.76 10.22
N VAL A 286 -4.17 8.61 10.49
CA VAL A 286 -2.72 8.40 10.33
C VAL A 286 -2.29 8.56 8.87
N ASN A 287 -3.05 8.01 7.93
CA ASN A 287 -2.75 8.16 6.50
C ASN A 287 -2.84 9.63 6.06
N ASN A 288 -3.87 10.34 6.50
CA ASN A 288 -4.08 11.75 6.16
C ASN A 288 -2.99 12.66 6.72
N ILE A 289 -2.44 12.38 7.91
CA ILE A 289 -1.27 13.10 8.42
C ILE A 289 -0.09 13.01 7.44
N ASN A 290 0.20 11.80 6.91
CA ASN A 290 1.29 11.62 5.97
C ASN A 290 1.01 12.30 4.63
N THR A 291 -0.21 12.20 4.11
CA THR A 291 -0.60 12.86 2.86
C THR A 291 -0.58 14.39 2.97
N LEU A 292 -0.92 14.98 4.13
CA LEU A 292 -0.75 16.42 4.36
C LEU A 292 0.73 16.83 4.34
N ILE A 293 1.63 15.99 4.87
CA ILE A 293 3.07 16.21 4.78
C ILE A 293 3.56 16.11 3.32
N ASP A 294 3.08 15.13 2.55
CA ASP A 294 3.40 14.99 1.11
C ASP A 294 2.97 16.23 0.33
N LEU A 295 1.75 16.70 0.56
CA LEU A 295 1.23 17.93 -0.05
C LEU A 295 2.02 19.17 0.38
N TYR A 296 2.46 19.24 1.64
CA TYR A 296 3.32 20.32 2.12
C TYR A 296 4.68 20.33 1.40
N ILE A 297 5.29 19.16 1.20
CA ILE A 297 6.56 19.02 0.48
C ILE A 297 6.43 19.59 -0.94
N VAL A 298 5.32 19.28 -1.63
CA VAL A 298 5.12 19.65 -3.04
C VAL A 298 4.64 21.09 -3.21
N LEU A 299 3.69 21.55 -2.39
CA LEU A 299 3.04 22.86 -2.54
C LEU A 299 3.70 23.98 -1.73
N ASP A 300 4.62 23.64 -0.83
CA ASP A 300 5.35 24.56 0.05
C ASP A 300 4.45 25.55 0.80
N LYS A 301 3.33 25.05 1.35
CA LYS A 301 2.37 25.83 2.15
C LYS A 301 2.24 25.26 3.56
N LYS A 302 2.82 25.97 4.55
CA LYS A 302 2.77 25.56 5.96
C LYS A 302 1.35 25.39 6.52
N THR A 303 0.37 26.12 6.00
CA THR A 303 -1.04 26.01 6.41
C THR A 303 -1.65 24.62 6.13
N ILE A 304 -1.04 23.82 5.25
CA ILE A 304 -1.44 22.42 5.02
C ILE A 304 -1.17 21.55 6.26
N LEU A 305 -0.20 21.93 7.09
CA LEU A 305 0.18 21.15 8.27
C LEU A 305 -0.67 21.46 9.52
N GLU A 306 -1.49 22.52 9.49
CA GLU A 306 -2.30 23.00 10.63
C GLU A 306 -3.16 21.92 11.30
N PRO A 307 -3.81 20.98 10.58
CA PRO A 307 -4.62 19.91 11.18
C PRO A 307 -3.84 18.91 12.06
N ILE A 308 -2.54 18.75 11.83
CA ILE A 308 -1.76 17.59 12.30
C ILE A 308 -1.62 17.51 13.84
N PRO A 309 -1.30 18.60 14.57
CA PRO A 309 -1.14 18.54 16.03
C PRO A 309 -2.36 18.00 16.76
N ASP A 310 -3.54 18.46 16.39
CA ASP A 310 -4.80 18.05 17.01
C ASP A 310 -5.12 16.58 16.69
N ALA A 311 -4.89 16.15 15.45
CA ALA A 311 -5.02 14.75 15.05
C ALA A 311 -4.06 13.82 15.81
N LEU A 312 -2.79 14.21 15.96
CA LEU A 312 -1.78 13.45 16.70
C LEU A 312 -2.14 13.33 18.19
N ARG A 313 -2.69 14.39 18.79
CA ARG A 313 -3.20 14.34 20.18
C ARG A 313 -4.36 13.34 20.28
N TRP A 314 -5.37 13.50 19.43
CA TRP A 314 -6.56 12.62 19.44
C TRP A 314 -6.20 11.14 19.22
N LEU A 315 -5.25 10.85 18.32
CA LEU A 315 -4.76 9.48 18.10
C LEU A 315 -4.13 8.89 19.37
N ARG A 316 -3.40 9.67 20.17
CA ARG A 316 -2.84 9.18 21.44
C ARG A 316 -3.94 8.93 22.49
N GLU A 317 -4.93 9.81 22.55
CA GLU A 317 -6.05 9.73 23.50
C GLU A 317 -7.03 8.60 23.18
N THR A 318 -7.25 8.28 21.90
CA THR A 318 -8.20 7.24 21.47
C THR A 318 -7.62 5.83 21.48
N ARG A 319 -6.36 5.66 21.92
CA ARG A 319 -5.74 4.34 22.08
C ARG A 319 -6.49 3.57 23.17
N MET A 320 -6.95 2.36 22.85
CA MET A 320 -7.69 1.52 23.78
C MET A 320 -6.75 0.87 24.79
N GLU A 321 -7.31 0.35 25.90
CA GLU A 321 -6.58 -0.32 26.97
C GLU A 321 -5.75 -1.52 26.50
N ASN A 322 -6.20 -2.21 25.45
CA ASN A 322 -5.47 -3.33 24.84
C ASN A 322 -4.27 -2.91 23.96
N GLY A 323 -3.95 -1.61 23.94
CA GLY A 323 -2.84 -1.05 23.18
C GLY A 323 -3.12 -0.80 21.70
N LYS A 324 -4.31 -1.12 21.20
CA LYS A 324 -4.73 -0.98 19.79
C LYS A 324 -5.67 0.23 19.58
N TRP A 325 -6.01 0.47 18.32
CA TRP A 325 -7.00 1.46 17.89
C TRP A 325 -8.17 0.77 17.22
N ALA A 326 -9.40 1.18 17.54
CA ALA A 326 -10.58 0.75 16.82
C ALA A 326 -10.59 1.34 15.40
N ARG A 327 -11.11 0.61 14.42
CA ARG A 327 -11.31 1.12 13.04
C ARG A 327 -12.36 2.23 13.02
N PHE A 328 -13.37 2.13 13.88
CA PHE A 328 -14.47 3.08 14.00
C PHE A 328 -14.55 3.61 15.42
N VAL A 329 -14.54 4.94 15.55
CA VAL A 329 -14.73 5.65 16.81
C VAL A 329 -16.03 6.46 16.72
N GLU A 330 -16.95 6.19 17.64
CA GLU A 330 -18.27 6.81 17.74
C GLU A 330 -18.15 8.33 17.85
N LEU A 331 -18.95 9.04 17.04
CA LEU A 331 -18.99 10.50 17.03
C LEU A 331 -19.43 11.04 18.40
N GLY A 332 -18.66 11.99 18.93
CA GLY A 332 -18.93 12.70 20.18
C GLY A 332 -18.52 11.97 21.46
N THR A 333 -18.25 10.65 21.43
CA THR A 333 -18.00 9.87 22.67
C THR A 333 -16.59 9.29 22.79
N GLY A 334 -15.88 9.11 21.67
CA GLY A 334 -14.56 8.46 21.68
C GLY A 334 -14.62 6.93 21.85
N LYS A 335 -15.81 6.32 21.90
CA LYS A 335 -15.97 4.88 22.10
C LYS A 335 -15.73 4.09 20.81
N PRO A 336 -15.16 2.88 20.87
CA PRO A 336 -15.07 2.01 19.71
C PRO A 336 -16.46 1.57 19.22
N LEU A 337 -16.62 1.38 17.91
CA LEU A 337 -17.84 0.85 17.29
C LEU A 337 -17.58 -0.47 16.57
N TYR A 338 -18.48 -1.42 16.80
CA TYR A 338 -18.53 -2.70 16.10
C TYR A 338 -19.93 -2.91 15.53
N TYR A 339 -20.00 -3.23 14.24
CA TYR A 339 -21.26 -3.47 13.55
C TYR A 339 -21.18 -4.76 12.74
N ASP A 340 -22.15 -5.64 12.89
CA ASP A 340 -22.38 -6.76 12.01
C ASP A 340 -23.38 -6.39 10.90
N ARG A 341 -23.44 -7.22 9.86
CA ARG A 341 -24.47 -7.16 8.82
C ARG A 341 -25.84 -7.55 9.41
N PRO A 342 -26.94 -6.84 9.07
CA PRO A 342 -27.03 -5.76 8.10
C PRO A 342 -27.06 -4.34 8.70
N ARG A 343 -26.51 -4.12 9.91
CA ARG A 343 -26.42 -2.88 10.73
C ARG A 343 -26.68 -3.19 12.21
N ILE A 344 -26.19 -4.34 12.69
CA ILE A 344 -26.38 -4.77 14.07
C ILE A 344 -25.20 -4.26 14.89
N ARG A 345 -25.44 -3.27 15.76
CA ARG A 345 -24.42 -2.82 16.71
C ARG A 345 -24.17 -3.93 17.73
N VAL A 346 -22.90 -4.19 18.00
CA VAL A 346 -22.48 -5.08 19.10
C VAL A 346 -21.49 -4.35 19.99
N GLU A 347 -21.38 -4.78 21.25
CA GLU A 347 -20.52 -4.11 22.23
C GLU A 347 -19.05 -4.58 22.12
N ASN A 348 -18.82 -5.85 21.76
CA ASN A 348 -17.49 -6.44 21.68
C ASN A 348 -17.23 -7.13 20.35
N ILE A 349 -15.96 -7.35 20.00
CA ILE A 349 -15.57 -8.06 18.77
C ILE A 349 -16.04 -9.52 18.80
N GLU A 350 -16.07 -10.12 19.98
CA GLU A 350 -16.44 -11.50 20.21
C GLU A 350 -17.89 -11.79 19.79
N ASP A 351 -18.74 -10.76 19.86
CA ASP A 351 -20.16 -10.77 19.52
C ASP A 351 -20.42 -10.69 18.00
N LEU A 352 -19.40 -10.39 17.20
CA LEU A 352 -19.50 -10.38 15.73
C LEU A 352 -19.61 -11.81 15.20
N HIS A 353 -20.44 -11.98 14.16
CA HIS A 353 -20.49 -13.22 13.38
C HIS A 353 -19.09 -13.61 12.90
N PRO A 354 -18.70 -14.90 12.95
CA PRO A 354 -17.34 -15.36 12.61
C PRO A 354 -16.79 -14.80 11.30
N GLU A 355 -17.63 -14.75 10.26
CA GLU A 355 -17.32 -14.13 8.97
C GLU A 355 -16.81 -12.68 9.05
N ARG A 356 -17.47 -11.83 9.83
CA ARG A 356 -17.06 -10.43 10.05
C ARG A 356 -15.87 -10.35 10.98
N ARG A 357 -15.91 -11.11 12.08
CA ARG A 357 -14.86 -11.12 13.11
C ARG A 357 -13.48 -11.48 12.56
N THR A 358 -13.40 -12.41 11.61
CA THR A 358 -12.13 -12.85 11.01
C THR A 358 -11.88 -12.28 9.61
N GLY A 359 -12.89 -11.68 8.98
CA GLY A 359 -12.78 -11.12 7.64
C GLY A 359 -12.59 -9.62 7.57
N TYR A 360 -12.71 -8.92 8.70
CA TYR A 360 -12.62 -7.47 8.73
C TYR A 360 -11.88 -7.00 9.97
N GLY A 361 -10.85 -6.18 9.77
CA GLY A 361 -10.05 -5.64 10.87
C GLY A 361 -10.76 -4.50 11.59
N TYR A 362 -11.45 -4.81 12.70
CA TYR A 362 -12.08 -3.79 13.56
C TYR A 362 -11.11 -3.12 14.53
N GLN A 363 -9.95 -3.72 14.77
CA GLN A 363 -8.90 -3.16 15.62
C GLN A 363 -7.54 -3.36 14.97
N SER A 364 -6.66 -2.37 15.09
CA SER A 364 -5.31 -2.39 14.52
C SER A 364 -4.30 -1.80 15.49
N ASP A 365 -3.08 -2.34 15.49
CA ASP A 365 -1.95 -1.69 16.15
C ASP A 365 -1.37 -0.64 15.21
N LEU A 366 -1.46 0.63 15.62
CA LEU A 366 -1.00 1.78 14.84
C LEU A 366 0.26 2.41 15.45
N GLN A 367 0.81 1.88 16.54
CA GLN A 367 1.84 2.55 17.33
C GLN A 367 3.06 2.92 16.47
N SER A 368 3.65 1.95 15.76
CA SER A 368 4.82 2.19 14.91
C SER A 368 4.53 3.20 13.79
N ARG A 369 3.33 3.16 13.19
CA ARG A 369 2.93 4.11 12.14
C ARG A 369 2.76 5.53 12.70
N LEU A 370 2.16 5.65 13.88
CA LEU A 370 1.96 6.91 14.58
C LEU A 370 3.28 7.53 15.00
N ASP A 371 4.23 6.73 15.49
CA ASP A 371 5.56 7.20 15.87
C ASP A 371 6.33 7.73 14.66
N LYS A 372 6.32 6.98 13.54
CA LYS A 372 6.90 7.42 12.27
C LYS A 372 6.25 8.72 11.77
N SER A 373 4.92 8.82 11.81
CA SER A 373 4.18 10.01 11.37
C SER A 373 4.46 11.22 12.25
N SER A 374 4.56 11.02 13.57
CA SER A 374 4.94 12.08 14.52
C SER A 374 6.35 12.60 14.23
N LEU A 375 7.31 11.69 14.05
CA LEU A 375 8.69 12.05 13.71
C LEU A 375 8.77 12.79 12.37
N ARG A 376 8.02 12.33 11.36
CA ARG A 376 7.95 12.96 10.05
C ARG A 376 7.40 14.39 10.14
N TYR A 377 6.34 14.60 10.93
CA TYR A 377 5.80 15.91 11.20
C TYR A 377 6.80 16.84 11.91
N GLU A 378 7.50 16.34 12.93
CA GLU A 378 8.55 17.12 13.61
C GLU A 378 9.67 17.55 12.64
N LYS A 379 10.08 16.67 11.73
CA LYS A 379 11.04 17.02 10.67
C LYS A 379 10.49 18.09 9.74
N ALA A 380 9.21 18.00 9.35
CA ALA A 380 8.56 19.00 8.50
C ALA A 380 8.60 20.41 9.09
N LEU A 381 8.39 20.53 10.40
CA LEU A 381 8.47 21.81 11.12
C LEU A 381 9.91 22.35 11.21
N LYS A 382 10.90 21.47 11.36
CA LYS A 382 12.31 21.85 11.56
C LYS A 382 13.03 22.19 10.24
N LEU A 383 12.81 21.39 9.19
CA LEU A 383 13.60 21.42 7.95
C LEU A 383 12.98 22.32 6.87
N GLY A 384 11.67 22.56 6.89
CA GLY A 384 11.00 23.13 5.72
C GLY A 384 10.74 22.07 4.62
N SER A 385 9.91 22.40 3.63
CA SER A 385 9.49 21.48 2.56
C SER A 385 10.68 20.91 1.76
N LYS A 386 11.57 21.78 1.27
CA LYS A 386 12.70 21.40 0.41
C LYS A 386 13.70 20.48 1.12
N ASP A 387 14.09 20.81 2.35
CA ASP A 387 15.07 19.99 3.06
C ASP A 387 14.44 18.74 3.68
N LEU A 388 13.13 18.76 3.98
CA LEU A 388 12.40 17.53 4.29
C LEU A 388 12.43 16.58 3.09
N TRP A 389 12.08 17.05 1.89
CA TRP A 389 12.14 16.23 0.67
C TRP A 389 13.54 15.62 0.49
N LYS A 390 14.60 16.44 0.58
CA LYS A 390 15.97 15.94 0.50
C LYS A 390 16.27 14.92 1.58
N SER A 391 15.77 15.08 2.80
CA SER A 391 16.01 14.11 3.89
C SER A 391 15.30 12.77 3.67
N GLU A 392 14.19 12.77 2.93
CA GLU A 392 13.43 11.57 2.57
C GLU A 392 13.93 10.91 1.28
N HIS A 393 14.69 11.66 0.47
CA HIS A 393 15.24 11.23 -0.82
C HIS A 393 16.77 11.35 -0.86
N HIS A 394 17.45 11.34 0.29
CA HIS A 394 18.90 11.55 0.36
C HIS A 394 19.64 10.33 -0.20
N PHE A 395 20.71 10.59 -0.96
CA PHE A 395 21.68 9.58 -1.37
C PHE A 395 22.39 9.04 -0.14
N LEU A 396 22.48 7.72 -0.03
CA LEU A 396 23.13 7.08 1.11
C LEU A 396 24.65 7.32 1.02
N SER A 397 25.31 7.59 2.14
CA SER A 397 26.78 7.63 2.18
C SER A 397 27.36 6.25 1.83
N LYS A 398 28.66 6.18 1.49
CA LYS A 398 29.35 4.89 1.23
C LYS A 398 29.12 3.87 2.35
N ASP A 399 29.21 4.31 3.60
CA ASP A 399 29.01 3.46 4.77
C ASP A 399 27.54 3.05 4.95
N GLN A 400 26.59 3.96 4.69
CA GLN A 400 25.16 3.67 4.76
C GLN A 400 24.71 2.72 3.65
N LEU A 401 25.26 2.86 2.44
CA LEU A 401 25.04 1.92 1.33
C LEU A 401 25.54 0.52 1.70
N SER A 402 26.75 0.44 2.25
CA SER A 402 27.35 -0.83 2.67
C SER A 402 26.51 -1.50 3.76
N LEU A 403 26.09 -0.76 4.77
CA LEU A 403 25.21 -1.25 5.83
C LEU A 403 23.85 -1.72 5.28
N ARG A 404 23.23 -0.93 4.40
CA ARG A 404 21.93 -1.29 3.80
C ARG A 404 22.05 -2.55 2.96
N LEU A 405 23.13 -2.71 2.19
CA LEU A 405 23.39 -3.93 1.41
C LEU A 405 23.58 -5.15 2.33
N GLU A 406 24.28 -5.00 3.45
CA GLU A 406 24.42 -6.06 4.45
C GLU A 406 23.07 -6.46 5.05
N GLU A 407 22.24 -5.49 5.43
CA GLU A 407 20.90 -5.72 5.99
C GLU A 407 20.01 -6.53 5.04
N ILE A 408 20.01 -6.21 3.75
CA ILE A 408 19.14 -6.88 2.76
C ILE A 408 19.74 -8.17 2.20
N THR A 409 21.03 -8.43 2.39
CA THR A 409 21.71 -9.61 1.79
C THR A 409 21.05 -10.92 2.22
N GLY A 410 20.60 -11.01 3.48
CA GLY A 410 19.87 -12.19 3.96
C GLY A 410 18.58 -12.45 3.18
N ASP A 411 17.79 -11.40 2.95
CA ASP A 411 16.55 -11.48 2.17
C ASP A 411 16.83 -11.85 0.71
N ILE A 412 17.90 -11.29 0.12
CA ILE A 412 18.33 -11.62 -1.24
C ILE A 412 18.63 -13.12 -1.36
N MET A 413 19.41 -13.67 -0.44
CA MET A 413 19.76 -15.09 -0.47
C MET A 413 18.51 -15.98 -0.32
N ALA A 414 17.58 -15.62 0.56
CA ALA A 414 16.32 -16.34 0.73
C ALA A 414 15.45 -16.30 -0.54
N ILE A 415 15.37 -15.15 -1.22
CA ILE A 415 14.63 -15.01 -2.49
C ILE A 415 15.26 -15.87 -3.59
N LEU A 416 16.59 -15.90 -3.68
CA LEU A 416 17.31 -16.71 -4.66
C LEU A 416 17.12 -18.21 -4.43
N GLU A 417 17.16 -18.66 -3.17
CA GLU A 417 16.97 -20.06 -2.79
C GLU A 417 15.52 -20.53 -3.01
N ALA A 418 14.54 -19.67 -2.74
CA ALA A 418 13.12 -19.98 -2.92
C ALA A 418 12.65 -20.00 -4.39
N GLN A 419 13.49 -19.56 -5.34
CA GLN A 419 13.12 -19.54 -6.75
C GLN A 419 13.25 -20.93 -7.38
N GLU A 420 12.15 -21.43 -7.93
CA GLU A 420 12.12 -22.69 -8.65
C GLU A 420 12.93 -22.63 -9.96
N LYS A 421 13.27 -23.81 -10.50
CA LYS A 421 13.97 -23.90 -11.80
C LYS A 421 13.21 -23.24 -12.95
N SER A 422 11.88 -23.21 -12.88
CA SER A 422 11.02 -22.52 -13.83
C SER A 422 11.13 -20.99 -13.78
N GLY A 423 11.68 -20.43 -12.69
CA GLY A 423 11.70 -19.00 -12.39
C GLY A 423 10.58 -18.56 -11.44
N ALA A 424 9.62 -19.42 -11.12
CA ALA A 424 8.52 -19.12 -10.22
C ALA A 424 8.97 -19.06 -8.75
N TRP A 425 8.33 -18.19 -7.97
CA TRP A 425 8.32 -18.27 -6.51
C TRP A 425 6.97 -18.84 -6.07
N ILE A 426 6.97 -20.03 -5.48
CA ILE A 426 5.74 -20.74 -5.10
C ILE A 426 5.51 -20.58 -3.59
N SER A 427 4.38 -20.00 -3.23
CA SER A 427 3.86 -20.02 -1.85
C SER A 427 3.31 -21.40 -1.56
N LYS A 428 4.08 -22.20 -0.81
CA LYS A 428 3.71 -23.57 -0.43
C LYS A 428 2.62 -23.57 0.64
N ASN A 429 1.64 -24.46 0.49
CA ASN A 429 0.54 -24.63 1.45
C ASN A 429 -0.15 -23.32 1.83
N ASP A 430 -0.40 -22.47 0.84
CA ASP A 430 -1.04 -21.19 1.04
C ASP A 430 -2.53 -21.38 1.40
N SER A 431 -2.97 -20.74 2.48
CA SER A 431 -4.29 -20.94 3.08
C SER A 431 -5.19 -19.73 2.84
N PHE A 432 -6.35 -19.96 2.22
CA PHE A 432 -7.29 -18.90 1.89
C PHE A 432 -8.74 -19.33 2.11
N LYS A 433 -9.63 -18.36 2.28
CA LYS A 433 -11.04 -18.63 2.58
C LYS A 433 -11.69 -19.39 1.42
N LYS A 434 -12.36 -20.49 1.75
CA LYS A 434 -13.20 -21.21 0.80
C LYS A 434 -14.38 -20.31 0.42
N ARG A 435 -14.64 -20.13 -0.88
CA ARG A 435 -15.83 -19.41 -1.35
C ARG A 435 -17.09 -20.20 -0.98
N MET A 436 -18.05 -19.51 -0.38
CA MET A 436 -19.37 -20.08 -0.07
C MET A 436 -20.34 -19.89 -1.24
N PRO A 437 -21.41 -20.71 -1.33
CA PRO A 437 -22.52 -20.47 -2.24
C PRO A 437 -23.12 -19.06 -2.08
N SER A 438 -23.76 -18.55 -3.14
CA SER A 438 -24.42 -17.24 -3.09
C SER A 438 -25.46 -17.19 -1.98
N GLY A 439 -25.42 -16.14 -1.15
CA GLY A 439 -26.32 -15.97 -0.01
C GLY A 439 -25.82 -16.59 1.31
N GLU A 440 -24.76 -17.40 1.27
CA GLU A 440 -24.18 -18.00 2.48
C GLU A 440 -22.99 -17.19 3.01
N ARG A 441 -22.99 -16.90 4.31
CA ARG A 441 -21.84 -16.28 4.99
C ARG A 441 -20.73 -17.31 5.14
N TRP A 442 -19.48 -16.87 5.03
CA TRP A 442 -18.33 -17.72 5.28
C TRP A 442 -18.37 -18.34 6.69
N ASN A 443 -18.13 -19.65 6.76
CA ASN A 443 -18.40 -20.47 7.93
C ASN A 443 -17.14 -20.99 8.64
N GLY A 444 -15.97 -20.41 8.38
CA GLY A 444 -14.70 -20.88 8.97
C GLY A 444 -13.85 -21.75 8.05
N GLN A 445 -14.34 -22.16 6.88
CA GLN A 445 -13.64 -23.09 6.01
C GLN A 445 -12.51 -22.43 5.20
N TYR A 446 -11.32 -23.00 5.27
CA TYR A 446 -10.17 -22.64 4.45
C TYR A 446 -9.89 -23.73 3.41
N LEU A 447 -9.29 -23.33 2.30
CA LEU A 447 -8.61 -24.21 1.36
C LEU A 447 -7.10 -23.98 1.49
N THR A 448 -6.33 -25.02 1.21
CA THR A 448 -4.87 -24.97 1.24
C THR A 448 -4.33 -25.60 -0.03
N MET A 449 -3.48 -24.88 -0.75
CA MET A 449 -2.78 -25.38 -1.93
C MET A 449 -1.55 -24.52 -2.22
N ASP A 450 -0.64 -25.06 -3.03
CA ASP A 450 0.45 -24.26 -3.57
C ASP A 450 -0.09 -23.21 -4.54
N ARG A 451 0.39 -21.97 -4.43
CA ARG A 451 0.01 -20.86 -5.32
C ARG A 451 1.22 -20.05 -5.74
N ILE A 452 1.20 -19.56 -6.96
CA ILE A 452 2.06 -18.48 -7.43
C ILE A 452 1.32 -17.19 -7.20
N SER A 453 1.95 -16.23 -6.52
CA SER A 453 1.34 -14.95 -6.13
C SER A 453 2.02 -13.80 -6.85
N SER A 454 1.23 -12.94 -7.49
CA SER A 454 1.73 -11.68 -8.05
C SER A 454 2.27 -10.75 -6.97
N ALA A 455 1.74 -10.80 -5.73
CA ALA A 455 2.30 -10.03 -4.62
C ALA A 455 3.73 -10.48 -4.29
N VAL A 456 3.94 -11.79 -4.15
CA VAL A 456 5.28 -12.35 -3.86
C VAL A 456 6.27 -12.03 -4.98
N PHE A 457 5.84 -12.10 -6.24
CA PHE A 457 6.66 -11.66 -7.36
C PHE A 457 7.02 -10.18 -7.28
N ASN A 458 6.03 -9.31 -7.06
CA ASN A 458 6.25 -7.86 -6.98
C ASN A 458 7.18 -7.49 -5.83
N GLU A 459 7.04 -8.13 -4.67
CA GLU A 459 7.89 -7.96 -3.49
C GLU A 459 9.33 -8.43 -3.77
N ASN A 460 9.49 -9.64 -4.30
CA ASN A 460 10.81 -10.19 -4.62
C ASN A 460 11.53 -9.34 -5.66
N ILE A 461 10.85 -8.94 -6.74
CA ILE A 461 11.44 -8.06 -7.77
C ILE A 461 11.80 -6.69 -7.18
N ALA A 462 10.99 -6.13 -6.28
CA ALA A 462 11.32 -4.88 -5.62
C ALA A 462 12.62 -5.00 -4.80
N THR A 463 12.75 -6.02 -3.95
CA THR A 463 13.94 -6.25 -3.12
C THR A 463 15.19 -6.52 -3.97
N LEU A 464 15.07 -7.37 -4.99
CA LEU A 464 16.18 -7.67 -5.91
C LEU A 464 16.62 -6.40 -6.69
N SER A 465 15.67 -5.57 -7.13
CA SER A 465 15.96 -4.32 -7.83
C SER A 465 16.60 -3.28 -6.91
N GLU A 466 16.17 -3.20 -5.65
CA GLU A 466 16.78 -2.34 -4.62
C GLU A 466 18.25 -2.73 -4.44
N TYR A 467 18.54 -4.02 -4.26
CA TYR A 467 19.91 -4.52 -4.12
C TYR A 467 20.80 -4.13 -5.30
N ILE A 468 20.35 -4.35 -6.54
CA ILE A 468 21.13 -3.96 -7.73
C ILE A 468 21.36 -2.44 -7.79
N SER A 469 20.35 -1.65 -7.43
CA SER A 469 20.45 -0.18 -7.46
C SER A 469 21.45 0.33 -6.42
N LEU A 470 21.36 -0.17 -5.18
CA LEU A 470 22.30 0.16 -4.09
C LEU A 470 23.73 -0.29 -4.41
N SER A 471 23.87 -1.49 -4.98
CA SER A 471 25.17 -2.05 -5.40
C SER A 471 25.83 -1.17 -6.47
N LYS A 472 25.07 -0.75 -7.49
CA LYS A 472 25.52 0.20 -8.52
C LYS A 472 25.86 1.57 -7.96
N GLU A 473 25.13 2.04 -6.95
CA GLU A 473 25.41 3.33 -6.29
C GLU A 473 26.71 3.24 -5.48
N LEU A 474 26.92 2.14 -4.76
CA LEU A 474 28.15 1.90 -4.00
C LEU A 474 29.39 1.83 -4.91
N ASP A 475 29.27 1.25 -6.10
CA ASP A 475 30.36 1.16 -7.09
C ASP A 475 30.79 2.54 -7.65
N LYS A 476 30.04 3.61 -7.41
CA LYS A 476 30.42 4.99 -7.78
C LYS A 476 31.43 5.61 -6.80
N TYR A 477 31.67 4.99 -5.65
CA TYR A 477 32.58 5.44 -4.58
C TYR A 477 33.84 4.59 -4.49
#